data_AF-A0A1H7S3N1-F1
#
_entry.id   AF-A0A1H7S3N1-F1
#
_cell.length_a   1.000
_cell.length_b   1.000
_cell.length_c   1.000
_cell.angle_alpha   90.00
_cell.angle_beta   90.00
_cell.angle_gamma   90.00
#
_symmetry.space_group_name_H-M   'P 1'
#
loop_
_entity.id
_entity.type
_entity.pdbx_description
1 polymer ?
#
loop_
_entity_poly.entity_id
_entity_poly.type
_entity_poly.pdbx_seq_one_letter_code
_entity_poly.pdbx_strand_id
1 'polypeptide(L)'
;MTEHSQLALLGKKRFLPFFVTQLLGAFNDNAFKQALILVILFRIASDADKDLLVNLCALLFILPFFLFSALGGQLGEKYAKDALIRMIKLAEVVIMAVGALGLLLGNLPLMLGVLFVMGTQSALFGPVKYSILPQMLKERELIGGNALVEMGTFLAILAGTITAGVLMAHEQYAALIASVVVLVAVLGYLSSRAIPFAHAALPSLPLDWNIARQSWRILRMGLGQRPSVSRSLIGNSWFWFLGAVYLTQIPAYAKVWLHGDESVVTLILTVFSLGIGLGSMLCERMSDGKVEIGLVPFGSIGLTVFGLLLWWWSGQVVAPEAAYDWLALLAQPGAWPVLLCIAGIGLFGGFYIVPLYALIQARTAEDQRARVIAANNILNALFMVLSALVSIVFLSVVEISIPELFLVVSLMNVAVNSYIFKLVPEFSMRFLVWLLGHSLYRVQHQGLERIPEEGAAVLVCNHVSFVDALLIGGAVRRPVRFVMYYKIYNLPVLNFIFRTAGAIPIAGRSEDLLTYDAAFKKIAEYLAAGELVCIFPEGKLTRDGEVDEFKAGIERILDSNPVPVIPLALQGLWGSFFSYSPQKGFFKRFWSKVNLVAGELIPATEADRTALQARVSQLRGELR
;
A
#
# COMPACT_ATOMS: atom_id res chain seq x y z
N MET A 1 -5.77 23.62 -9.38
CA MET A 1 -5.62 22.68 -10.51
C MET A 1 -4.28 22.01 -10.33
N THR A 2 -4.22 20.68 -10.28
CA THR A 2 -3.04 19.90 -9.90
C THR A 2 -2.05 19.84 -11.06
N GLU A 3 -0.91 20.53 -10.96
CA GLU A 3 0.15 20.53 -11.99
C GLU A 3 0.90 19.20 -12.15
N HIS A 4 0.59 18.19 -11.35
CA HIS A 4 1.28 16.90 -11.37
C HIS A 4 0.27 15.75 -11.37
N SER A 5 -0.10 15.28 -12.56
CA SER A 5 -0.77 13.98 -12.75
C SER A 5 0.31 12.90 -12.80
N GLN A 6 0.16 11.80 -12.06
CA GLN A 6 1.04 10.63 -12.18
C GLN A 6 1.23 10.15 -13.62
N LEU A 7 0.24 10.31 -14.51
CA LEU A 7 0.35 9.97 -15.93
C LEU A 7 1.48 10.73 -16.64
N ALA A 8 1.91 11.88 -16.10
CA ALA A 8 3.07 12.61 -16.61
C ALA A 8 4.36 11.79 -16.52
N LEU A 9 4.45 10.81 -15.61
CA LEU A 9 5.58 9.87 -15.52
C LEU A 9 5.71 9.00 -16.77
N LEU A 10 4.59 8.67 -17.43
CA LEU A 10 4.59 7.94 -18.71
C LEU A 10 5.21 8.77 -19.84
N GLY A 11 5.31 10.10 -19.69
CA GLY A 11 6.05 10.95 -20.63
C GLY A 11 7.55 11.09 -20.30
N LYS A 12 8.04 10.52 -19.19
CA LYS A 12 9.43 10.69 -18.75
C LYS A 12 10.31 9.53 -19.21
N LYS A 13 11.41 9.86 -19.88
CA LYS A 13 12.45 8.90 -20.31
C LYS A 13 13.01 8.04 -19.16
N ARG A 14 12.99 8.56 -17.93
CA ARG A 14 13.45 7.83 -16.74
C ARG A 14 12.48 6.78 -16.18
N PHE A 15 11.23 6.77 -16.63
CA PHE A 15 10.20 5.87 -16.09
C PHE A 15 9.50 5.04 -17.18
N LEU A 16 9.14 5.64 -18.31
CA LEU A 16 8.39 4.96 -19.37
C LEU A 16 9.03 3.65 -19.85
N PRO A 17 10.35 3.57 -20.16
CA PRO A 17 10.95 2.32 -20.60
C PRO A 17 10.83 1.21 -19.56
N PHE A 18 11.02 1.54 -18.30
CA PHE A 18 10.84 0.60 -17.18
C PHE A 18 9.39 0.14 -17.08
N PHE A 19 8.43 1.09 -17.12
CA PHE A 19 7.00 0.79 -17.06
C PHE A 19 6.54 -0.14 -18.19
N VAL A 20 6.96 0.13 -19.43
CA VAL A 20 6.64 -0.71 -20.59
C VAL A 20 7.31 -2.08 -20.47
N THR A 21 8.57 -2.13 -20.04
CA THR A 21 9.30 -3.39 -19.87
C THR A 21 8.59 -4.35 -18.90
N GLN A 22 8.15 -3.84 -17.75
CA GLN A 22 7.45 -4.65 -16.76
C GLN A 22 6.01 -4.99 -17.17
N LEU A 23 5.32 -4.07 -17.87
CA LEU A 23 3.98 -4.30 -18.42
C LEU A 23 3.99 -5.47 -19.41
N LEU A 24 4.93 -5.45 -20.36
CA LEU A 24 5.07 -6.49 -21.37
C LEU A 24 5.48 -7.83 -20.74
N GLY A 25 6.34 -7.82 -19.72
CA GLY A 25 6.68 -9.04 -18.98
C GLY A 25 5.45 -9.66 -18.30
N ALA A 26 4.69 -8.86 -17.55
CA ALA A 26 3.47 -9.35 -16.89
C ALA A 26 2.42 -9.86 -17.88
N PHE A 27 2.26 -9.19 -19.04
CA PHE A 27 1.39 -9.66 -20.11
C PHE A 27 1.85 -11.04 -20.62
N ASN A 28 3.15 -11.18 -20.91
CA ASN A 28 3.70 -12.37 -21.52
C ASN A 28 3.57 -13.60 -20.60
N ASP A 29 3.89 -13.42 -19.32
CA ASP A 29 3.77 -14.46 -18.30
C ASP A 29 2.35 -15.02 -18.25
N ASN A 30 1.34 -14.15 -18.33
CA ASN A 30 -0.06 -14.57 -18.24
C ASN A 30 -0.60 -15.07 -19.57
N ALA A 31 -0.16 -14.52 -20.71
CA ALA A 31 -0.52 -15.06 -22.02
C ALA A 31 -0.03 -16.50 -22.19
N PHE A 32 1.25 -16.78 -21.88
CA PHE A 32 1.81 -18.14 -22.01
C PHE A 32 1.18 -19.11 -20.99
N LYS A 33 1.11 -18.73 -19.71
CA LYS A 33 0.51 -19.57 -18.66
C LYS A 33 -0.95 -19.91 -18.98
N GLN A 34 -1.75 -18.91 -19.37
CA GLN A 34 -3.16 -19.14 -19.69
C GLN A 34 -3.31 -20.00 -20.95
N ALA A 35 -2.49 -19.77 -21.98
CA ALA A 35 -2.49 -20.62 -23.16
C ALA A 35 -2.20 -22.09 -22.81
N LEU A 36 -1.20 -22.34 -21.96
CA LEU A 36 -0.88 -23.69 -21.51
C LEU A 36 -2.04 -24.35 -20.76
N ILE A 37 -2.69 -23.63 -19.84
CA ILE A 37 -3.88 -24.11 -19.12
C ILE A 37 -4.98 -24.50 -20.12
N LEU A 38 -5.27 -23.64 -21.10
CA LEU A 38 -6.30 -23.91 -22.10
C LEU A 38 -5.92 -25.08 -23.04
N VAL A 39 -4.64 -25.25 -23.37
CA VAL A 39 -4.16 -26.42 -24.12
C VAL A 39 -4.40 -27.71 -23.35
N ILE A 40 -4.09 -27.75 -22.05
CA ILE A 40 -4.33 -28.90 -21.17
C ILE A 40 -5.83 -29.22 -21.11
N LEU A 41 -6.67 -28.19 -20.97
CA LEU A 41 -8.12 -28.37 -20.81
C LEU A 41 -8.79 -28.86 -22.10
N PHE A 42 -8.44 -28.27 -23.25
CA PHE A 42 -9.24 -28.41 -24.48
C PHE A 42 -8.55 -29.08 -25.66
N ARG A 43 -7.21 -29.11 -25.71
CA ARG A 43 -6.48 -29.52 -26.91
C ARG A 43 -5.71 -30.82 -26.74
N ILE A 44 -5.24 -31.11 -25.53
CA ILE A 44 -4.55 -32.38 -25.25
C ILE A 44 -5.59 -33.44 -24.88
N ALA A 45 -5.64 -34.50 -25.69
CA ALA A 45 -6.21 -35.78 -25.28
C ALA A 45 -5.15 -36.50 -24.43
N SER A 46 -5.34 -36.52 -23.12
CA SER A 46 -4.44 -37.15 -22.15
C SER A 46 -5.28 -37.88 -21.12
N ASP A 47 -4.85 -39.08 -20.75
CA ASP A 47 -5.45 -39.86 -19.65
C ASP A 47 -5.09 -39.29 -18.27
N ALA A 48 -4.10 -38.38 -18.20
CA ALA A 48 -3.75 -37.69 -16.97
C ALA A 48 -4.85 -36.72 -16.53
N ASP A 49 -5.04 -36.62 -15.21
CA ASP A 49 -5.99 -35.71 -14.57
C ASP A 49 -5.69 -34.25 -14.94
N LYS A 50 -6.64 -33.63 -15.66
CA LYS A 50 -6.54 -32.24 -16.13
C LYS A 50 -6.53 -31.24 -14.98
N ASP A 51 -7.29 -31.50 -13.92
CA ASP A 51 -7.35 -30.62 -12.75
C ASP A 51 -6.00 -30.64 -12.02
N LEU A 52 -5.38 -31.82 -11.91
CA LEU A 52 -4.02 -31.96 -11.38
C LEU A 52 -3.00 -31.19 -12.22
N LEU A 53 -3.06 -31.27 -13.54
CA LEU A 53 -2.15 -30.56 -14.44
C LEU A 53 -2.33 -29.04 -14.39
N VAL A 54 -3.56 -28.54 -14.26
CA VAL A 54 -3.83 -27.10 -14.08
C VAL A 54 -3.31 -26.61 -12.73
N ASN A 55 -3.53 -27.37 -11.65
CA ASN A 55 -2.97 -27.05 -10.33
C ASN A 55 -1.43 -27.08 -10.34
N LEU A 56 -0.83 -28.01 -11.10
CA LEU A 56 0.60 -28.06 -11.31
C LEU A 56 1.12 -26.81 -12.03
N CYS A 57 0.37 -26.24 -12.98
CA CYS A 57 0.75 -24.98 -13.63
C CYS A 57 0.85 -23.83 -12.60
N ALA A 58 -0.12 -23.70 -11.71
CA ALA A 58 -0.09 -22.70 -10.65
C ALA A 58 1.12 -22.89 -9.72
N LEU A 59 1.39 -24.13 -9.32
CA LEU A 59 2.54 -24.48 -8.48
C LEU A 59 3.88 -24.18 -9.18
N LEU A 60 4.06 -24.64 -10.43
CA LEU A 60 5.31 -24.45 -11.17
C LEU A 60 5.63 -22.98 -11.44
N PHE A 61 4.61 -22.13 -11.56
CA PHE A 61 4.81 -20.69 -11.71
C PHE A 61 5.19 -20.00 -10.38
N ILE A 62 4.59 -20.40 -9.26
CA ILE A 62 4.79 -19.75 -7.94
C ILE A 62 6.02 -20.30 -7.20
N LEU A 63 6.31 -21.60 -7.30
CA LEU A 63 7.41 -22.26 -6.60
C LEU A 63 8.77 -21.56 -6.78
N PRO A 64 9.15 -21.09 -7.99
CA PRO A 64 10.39 -20.33 -8.17
C PRO A 64 10.54 -19.09 -7.28
N PHE A 65 9.44 -18.45 -6.86
CA PHE A 65 9.51 -17.30 -5.94
C PHE A 65 10.06 -17.70 -4.57
N PHE A 66 9.80 -18.91 -4.08
CA PHE A 66 10.42 -19.43 -2.85
C PHE A 66 11.90 -19.77 -3.01
N LEU A 67 12.24 -20.32 -4.18
CA LEU A 67 13.57 -20.87 -4.44
C LEU A 67 14.58 -19.79 -4.84
N PHE A 68 14.15 -18.79 -5.61
CA PHE A 68 15.08 -17.90 -6.32
C PHE A 68 14.91 -16.42 -6.01
N SER A 69 13.85 -15.99 -5.30
CA SER A 69 13.72 -14.57 -4.90
C SER A 69 14.92 -14.10 -4.07
N ALA A 70 15.44 -14.94 -3.17
CA ALA A 70 16.61 -14.62 -2.36
C ALA A 70 17.86 -14.36 -3.22
N LEU A 71 18.04 -15.13 -4.29
CA LEU A 71 19.10 -14.90 -5.27
C LEU A 71 18.86 -13.61 -6.04
N GLY A 72 17.63 -13.35 -6.49
CA GLY A 72 17.25 -12.08 -7.14
C GLY A 72 17.55 -10.86 -6.29
N GLY A 73 17.31 -10.94 -4.97
CA GLY A 73 17.67 -9.89 -4.02
C GLY A 73 19.18 -9.63 -3.95
N GLN A 74 20.00 -10.68 -3.88
CA GLN A 74 21.46 -10.55 -3.87
C GLN A 74 22.00 -9.97 -5.19
N LEU A 75 21.49 -10.45 -6.33
CA LEU A 75 21.88 -9.96 -7.64
C LEU A 75 21.50 -8.49 -7.84
N GLY A 76 20.32 -8.07 -7.36
CA GLY A 76 19.82 -6.70 -7.46
C GLY A 76 20.59 -5.67 -6.64
N GLU A 77 21.35 -6.11 -5.64
CA GLU A 77 22.27 -5.24 -4.89
C GLU A 77 23.68 -5.24 -5.47
N LYS A 78 24.16 -6.42 -5.91
CA LYS A 78 25.50 -6.61 -6.44
C LYS A 78 25.71 -5.96 -7.81
N TYR A 79 24.75 -6.10 -8.71
CA TYR A 79 24.88 -5.64 -10.07
C TYR A 79 24.07 -4.36 -10.33
N ALA A 80 24.49 -3.60 -11.35
CA ALA A 80 23.74 -2.44 -11.81
C ALA A 80 22.34 -2.90 -12.26
N LYS A 81 21.30 -2.24 -11.74
CA LYS A 81 19.92 -2.73 -11.88
C LYS A 81 19.45 -2.66 -13.32
N ASP A 82 19.85 -1.63 -14.07
CA ASP A 82 19.51 -1.51 -15.50
C ASP A 82 20.13 -2.63 -16.34
N ALA A 83 21.41 -2.95 -16.09
CA ALA A 83 22.11 -4.03 -16.77
C ALA A 83 21.50 -5.40 -16.43
N LEU A 84 21.15 -5.62 -15.16
CA LEU A 84 20.52 -6.85 -14.71
C LEU A 84 19.12 -7.02 -15.32
N ILE A 85 18.31 -5.95 -15.37
CA ILE A 85 17.00 -5.98 -16.03
C ILE A 85 17.14 -6.37 -17.51
N ARG A 86 18.09 -5.77 -18.24
CA ARG A 86 18.34 -6.11 -19.66
C ARG A 86 18.75 -7.57 -19.85
N MET A 87 19.59 -8.10 -18.96
CA MET A 87 20.00 -9.50 -18.99
C MET A 87 18.82 -10.45 -18.75
N ILE A 88 18.00 -10.16 -17.74
CA ILE A 88 16.79 -10.93 -17.42
C ILE A 88 15.79 -10.90 -18.59
N LYS A 89 15.59 -9.73 -19.21
CA LYS A 89 14.69 -9.62 -20.38
C LYS A 89 15.25 -10.29 -21.63
N LEU A 90 16.58 -10.33 -21.81
CA LEU A 90 17.18 -11.12 -22.89
C LEU A 90 16.96 -12.62 -22.67
N ALA A 91 17.11 -13.10 -21.42
CA ALA A 91 16.80 -14.48 -21.06
C ALA A 91 15.32 -14.80 -21.34
N GLU A 92 14.39 -13.88 -21.07
CA GLU A 92 12.97 -14.05 -21.39
C GLU A 92 12.71 -14.31 -22.88
N VAL A 93 13.43 -13.66 -23.79
CA VAL A 93 13.30 -13.94 -25.24
C VAL A 93 13.65 -15.39 -25.55
N VAL A 94 14.72 -15.91 -24.96
CA VAL A 94 15.13 -17.32 -25.13
C VAL A 94 14.10 -18.26 -24.51
N ILE A 95 13.64 -17.97 -23.29
CA ILE A 95 12.64 -18.78 -22.58
C ILE A 95 11.35 -18.85 -23.41
N MET A 96 10.90 -17.72 -23.96
CA MET A 96 9.68 -17.66 -24.78
C MET A 96 9.86 -18.29 -26.16
N ALA A 97 11.06 -18.25 -26.75
CA ALA A 97 11.35 -19.00 -27.98
C ALA A 97 11.28 -20.52 -27.74
N VAL A 98 11.78 -21.01 -26.60
CA VAL A 98 11.64 -22.41 -26.20
C VAL A 98 10.17 -22.76 -25.89
N GLY A 99 9.43 -21.85 -25.23
CA GLY A 99 7.99 -22.00 -25.00
C GLY A 99 7.18 -22.07 -26.28
N ALA A 100 7.50 -21.22 -27.25
CA ALA A 100 6.93 -21.22 -28.60
C ALA A 100 7.19 -22.55 -29.32
N LEU A 101 8.41 -23.08 -29.26
CA LEU A 101 8.72 -24.42 -29.77
C LEU A 101 7.89 -25.50 -29.07
N GLY A 102 7.73 -25.42 -27.74
CA GLY A 102 6.88 -26.33 -26.98
C GLY A 102 5.42 -26.34 -27.45
N LEU A 103 4.85 -25.16 -27.71
CA LEU A 103 3.50 -25.00 -28.25
C LEU A 103 3.38 -25.58 -29.67
N LEU A 104 4.31 -25.24 -30.56
CA LEU A 104 4.30 -25.70 -31.95
C LEU A 104 4.47 -27.22 -32.08
N LEU A 105 5.26 -27.82 -31.19
CA LEU A 105 5.49 -29.27 -31.15
C LEU A 105 4.42 -30.02 -30.34
N GLY A 106 3.51 -29.32 -29.65
CA GLY A 106 2.56 -29.94 -28.73
C GLY A 106 3.21 -30.67 -27.54
N ASN A 107 4.44 -30.27 -27.15
CA ASN A 107 5.20 -30.97 -26.12
C ASN A 107 4.87 -30.43 -24.72
N LEU A 108 3.94 -31.09 -24.03
CA LEU A 108 3.47 -30.69 -22.71
C LEU A 108 4.59 -30.62 -21.64
N PRO A 109 5.47 -31.64 -21.47
CA PRO A 109 6.59 -31.54 -20.55
C PRO A 109 7.49 -30.32 -20.80
N LEU A 110 7.75 -29.98 -22.06
CA LEU A 110 8.54 -28.80 -22.41
C LEU A 110 7.83 -27.50 -22.01
N MET A 111 6.52 -27.39 -22.27
CA MET A 111 5.75 -26.20 -21.87
C MET A 111 5.69 -26.03 -20.35
N LEU A 112 5.53 -27.13 -19.59
CA LEU A 112 5.57 -27.11 -18.11
C LEU A 112 6.96 -26.72 -17.59
N GLY A 113 8.03 -27.24 -18.21
CA GLY A 113 9.39 -26.85 -17.91
C GLY A 113 9.64 -25.36 -18.17
N VAL A 114 9.17 -24.83 -19.30
CA VAL A 114 9.25 -23.40 -19.63
C VAL A 114 8.46 -22.57 -18.62
N LEU A 115 7.29 -23.01 -18.17
CA LEU A 115 6.51 -22.31 -17.15
C LEU A 115 7.30 -22.14 -15.84
N PHE A 116 8.03 -23.16 -15.40
CA PHE A 116 8.90 -23.08 -14.23
C PHE A 116 10.10 -22.13 -14.44
N VAL A 117 10.74 -22.19 -15.62
CA VAL A 117 11.86 -21.31 -15.96
C VAL A 117 11.40 -19.85 -16.09
N MET A 118 10.21 -19.62 -16.64
CA MET A 118 9.56 -18.32 -16.69
C MET A 118 9.29 -17.79 -15.27
N GLY A 119 8.69 -18.60 -14.38
CA GLY A 119 8.52 -18.21 -12.97
C GLY A 119 9.85 -17.92 -12.27
N THR A 120 10.93 -18.62 -12.63
CA THR A 120 12.29 -18.35 -12.14
C THR A 120 12.79 -16.98 -12.61
N GLN A 121 12.57 -16.64 -13.87
CA GLN A 121 12.87 -15.32 -14.41
C GLN A 121 12.09 -14.22 -13.66
N SER A 122 10.80 -14.41 -13.40
CA SER A 122 9.97 -13.43 -12.68
C SER A 122 10.40 -13.29 -11.22
N ALA A 123 10.79 -14.38 -10.56
CA ALA A 123 11.34 -14.39 -9.19
C ALA A 123 12.66 -13.62 -9.07
N LEU A 124 13.53 -13.71 -10.09
CA LEU A 124 14.77 -12.93 -10.16
C LEU A 124 14.52 -11.46 -10.48
N PHE A 125 13.52 -11.17 -11.33
CA PHE A 125 13.18 -9.81 -11.74
C PHE A 125 12.47 -9.00 -10.65
N GLY A 126 11.59 -9.62 -9.85
CA GLY A 126 10.77 -8.94 -8.84
C GLY A 126 11.54 -8.03 -7.87
N PRO A 127 12.60 -8.52 -7.19
CA PRO A 127 13.44 -7.71 -6.30
C PRO A 127 14.07 -6.48 -7.00
N VAL A 128 14.47 -6.64 -8.25
CA VAL A 128 15.11 -5.60 -9.06
C VAL A 128 14.07 -4.56 -9.52
N LYS A 129 12.91 -5.04 -9.96
CA LYS A 129 11.76 -4.22 -10.42
C LYS A 129 11.35 -3.18 -9.39
N TYR A 130 11.19 -3.57 -8.13
CA TYR A 130 10.71 -2.63 -7.10
C TYR A 130 11.85 -1.85 -6.42
N SER A 131 13.10 -2.34 -6.46
CA SER A 131 14.23 -1.64 -5.84
C SER A 131 14.84 -0.54 -6.71
N ILE A 132 14.62 -0.57 -8.03
CA ILE A 132 15.05 0.48 -8.97
C ILE A 132 14.15 1.72 -8.92
N LEU A 133 12.88 1.59 -8.51
CA LEU A 133 11.91 2.70 -8.51
C LEU A 133 12.38 3.93 -7.74
N PRO A 134 12.90 3.82 -6.49
CA PRO A 134 13.39 4.99 -5.76
C PRO A 134 14.66 5.62 -6.36
N GLN A 135 15.39 4.91 -7.23
CA GLN A 135 16.53 5.50 -7.96
C GLN A 135 16.05 6.33 -9.16
N MET A 136 14.91 5.99 -9.76
CA MET A 136 14.38 6.64 -10.97
C MET A 136 13.39 7.78 -10.66
N LEU A 137 12.74 7.72 -9.49
CA LEU A 137 11.67 8.61 -9.10
C LEU A 137 12.10 9.54 -7.97
N LYS A 138 11.55 10.75 -7.95
CA LYS A 138 11.61 11.61 -6.76
C LYS A 138 10.75 11.00 -5.66
N GLU A 139 11.03 11.29 -4.40
CA GLU A 139 10.23 10.79 -3.26
C GLU A 139 8.73 11.07 -3.44
N ARG A 140 8.39 12.26 -3.92
CA ARG A 140 7.00 12.67 -4.19
C ARG A 140 6.32 11.94 -5.36
N GLU A 141 7.11 11.30 -6.21
CA GLU A 141 6.64 10.55 -7.38
C GLU A 141 6.52 9.06 -7.07
N LEU A 142 6.99 8.60 -5.90
CA LEU A 142 7.10 7.18 -5.57
C LEU A 142 5.73 6.49 -5.46
N ILE A 143 4.73 7.15 -4.86
CA ILE A 143 3.36 6.62 -4.86
C ILE A 143 2.82 6.53 -6.28
N GLY A 144 2.90 7.60 -7.07
CA GLY A 144 2.39 7.60 -8.45
C GLY A 144 3.08 6.56 -9.34
N GLY A 145 4.38 6.37 -9.16
CA GLY A 145 5.14 5.32 -9.84
C GLY A 145 4.67 3.91 -9.45
N ASN A 146 4.48 3.65 -8.16
CA ASN A 146 3.92 2.37 -7.70
C ASN A 146 2.47 2.17 -8.18
N ALA A 147 1.63 3.20 -8.11
CA ALA A 147 0.27 3.17 -8.62
C ALA A 147 0.19 2.79 -10.10
N LEU A 148 1.05 3.39 -10.94
CA LEU A 148 1.12 3.03 -12.35
C LEU A 148 1.62 1.61 -12.55
N VAL A 149 2.67 1.18 -11.83
CA VAL A 149 3.20 -0.19 -11.93
C VAL A 149 2.16 -1.23 -11.54
N GLU A 150 1.43 -1.02 -10.44
CA GLU A 150 0.37 -1.92 -9.98
C GLU A 150 -0.80 -1.96 -10.97
N MET A 151 -1.34 -0.80 -11.36
CA MET A 151 -2.37 -0.70 -12.40
C MET A 151 -1.94 -1.42 -13.69
N GLY A 152 -0.72 -1.14 -14.18
CA GLY A 152 -0.18 -1.76 -15.38
C GLY A 152 -0.06 -3.28 -15.24
N THR A 153 0.38 -3.77 -14.08
CA THR A 153 0.51 -5.22 -13.83
C THR A 153 -0.86 -5.91 -13.92
N PHE A 154 -1.90 -5.38 -13.26
CA PHE A 154 -3.24 -5.98 -13.30
C PHE A 154 -3.88 -5.91 -14.69
N LEU A 155 -3.74 -4.79 -15.40
CA LEU A 155 -4.22 -4.68 -16.77
C LEU A 155 -3.46 -5.63 -17.73
N ALA A 156 -2.16 -5.81 -17.53
CA ALA A 156 -1.36 -6.74 -18.32
C ALA A 156 -1.73 -8.21 -18.05
N ILE A 157 -1.96 -8.59 -16.79
CA ILE A 157 -2.49 -9.92 -16.42
C ILE A 157 -3.80 -10.18 -17.18
N LEU A 158 -4.75 -9.25 -17.10
CA LEU A 158 -6.05 -9.38 -17.76
C LEU A 158 -5.90 -9.49 -19.28
N ALA A 159 -5.15 -8.56 -19.88
CA ALA A 159 -4.96 -8.53 -21.32
C ALA A 159 -4.26 -9.80 -21.84
N GLY A 160 -3.28 -10.33 -21.10
CA GLY A 160 -2.60 -11.59 -21.44
C GLY A 160 -3.57 -12.78 -21.40
N THR A 161 -4.36 -12.90 -20.34
CA THR A 161 -5.38 -13.95 -20.19
C THR A 161 -6.43 -13.91 -21.30
N ILE A 162 -6.97 -12.72 -21.60
CA ILE A 162 -7.95 -12.55 -22.69
C ILE A 162 -7.32 -12.88 -24.03
N THR A 163 -6.10 -12.40 -24.30
CA THR A 163 -5.41 -12.67 -25.57
C THR A 163 -5.22 -14.18 -25.77
N ALA A 164 -4.79 -14.90 -24.73
CA ALA A 164 -4.65 -16.35 -24.80
C ALA A 164 -5.99 -17.04 -25.12
N GLY A 165 -7.09 -16.64 -24.46
CA GLY A 165 -8.43 -17.18 -24.72
C GLY A 165 -8.91 -16.94 -26.15
N VAL A 166 -8.80 -15.71 -26.65
CA VAL A 166 -9.20 -15.35 -28.01
C VAL A 166 -8.38 -16.10 -29.06
N LEU A 167 -7.06 -16.16 -28.89
CA LEU A 167 -6.19 -16.86 -29.85
C LEU A 167 -6.40 -18.39 -29.82
N MET A 168 -6.79 -18.95 -28.68
CA MET A 168 -7.07 -20.39 -28.54
C MET A 168 -8.26 -20.86 -29.37
N ALA A 169 -9.20 -19.96 -29.67
CA ALA A 169 -10.38 -20.27 -30.48
C ALA A 169 -10.05 -20.51 -31.96
N HIS A 170 -8.88 -20.05 -32.44
CA HIS A 170 -8.45 -20.24 -33.82
C HIS A 170 -7.83 -21.63 -34.07
N GLU A 171 -7.94 -22.14 -35.30
CA GLU A 171 -7.32 -23.41 -35.69
C GLU A 171 -5.79 -23.38 -35.58
N GLN A 172 -5.18 -22.23 -35.91
CA GLN A 172 -3.72 -22.02 -35.86
C GLN A 172 -3.25 -21.43 -34.52
N TYR A 173 -3.97 -21.70 -33.42
CA TYR A 173 -3.70 -21.12 -32.11
C TYR A 173 -2.22 -21.23 -31.68
N ALA A 174 -1.59 -22.38 -31.92
CA ALA A 174 -0.21 -22.64 -31.50
C ALA A 174 0.76 -21.64 -32.15
N ALA A 175 0.63 -21.39 -33.45
CA ALA A 175 1.48 -20.46 -34.18
C ALA A 175 1.22 -19.00 -33.79
N LEU A 176 -0.05 -18.63 -33.58
CA LEU A 176 -0.43 -17.29 -33.15
C LEU A 176 0.11 -16.96 -31.75
N ILE A 177 -0.11 -17.85 -30.79
CA ILE A 177 0.36 -17.67 -29.41
C ILE A 177 1.88 -17.67 -29.36
N ALA A 178 2.54 -18.61 -30.04
CA ALA A 178 4.00 -18.66 -30.17
C ALA A 178 4.58 -17.34 -30.72
N SER A 179 3.95 -16.78 -31.75
CA SER A 179 4.39 -15.51 -32.35
C SER A 179 4.21 -14.35 -31.37
N VAL A 180 3.08 -14.28 -30.68
CA VAL A 180 2.79 -13.22 -29.70
C VAL A 180 3.76 -13.24 -28.54
N VAL A 181 3.99 -14.40 -27.91
CA VAL A 181 4.84 -14.48 -26.71
C VAL A 181 6.31 -14.14 -27.00
N VAL A 182 6.81 -14.52 -28.18
CA VAL A 182 8.17 -14.16 -28.63
C VAL A 182 8.25 -12.68 -29.00
N LEU A 183 7.27 -12.15 -29.75
CA LEU A 183 7.24 -10.74 -30.14
C LEU A 183 7.20 -9.83 -28.90
N VAL A 184 6.34 -10.15 -27.93
CA VAL A 184 6.22 -9.39 -26.69
C VAL A 184 7.51 -9.46 -25.87
N ALA A 185 8.17 -10.61 -25.80
CA ALA A 185 9.47 -10.74 -25.14
C ALA A 185 10.54 -9.85 -25.79
N VAL A 186 10.60 -9.84 -27.14
CA VAL A 186 11.54 -9.01 -27.91
C VAL A 186 11.25 -7.53 -27.68
N LEU A 187 10.00 -7.09 -27.75
CA LEU A 187 9.60 -5.71 -27.46
C LEU A 187 9.93 -5.32 -26.01
N GLY A 188 9.73 -6.24 -25.06
CA GLY A 188 10.11 -6.06 -23.66
C GLY A 188 11.63 -5.87 -23.50
N TYR A 189 12.44 -6.66 -24.18
CA TYR A 189 13.89 -6.51 -24.20
C TYR A 189 14.32 -5.18 -24.86
N LEU A 190 13.76 -4.83 -26.02
CA LEU A 190 14.06 -3.58 -26.71
C LEU A 190 13.72 -2.36 -25.84
N SER A 191 12.57 -2.38 -25.17
CA SER A 191 12.19 -1.34 -24.21
C SER A 191 13.16 -1.26 -23.02
N SER A 192 13.62 -2.41 -22.50
CA SER A 192 14.57 -2.47 -21.38
C SER A 192 15.92 -1.81 -21.67
N ARG A 193 16.32 -1.75 -22.96
CA ARG A 193 17.56 -1.08 -23.37
C ARG A 193 17.51 0.42 -23.19
N ALA A 194 16.32 1.03 -23.19
CA ALA A 194 16.13 2.45 -22.96
C ALA A 194 16.01 2.82 -21.46
N ILE A 195 16.02 1.84 -20.54
CA ILE A 195 16.09 2.11 -19.09
C ILE A 195 17.42 2.81 -18.80
N PRO A 196 17.42 3.99 -18.15
CA PRO A 196 18.65 4.71 -17.79
C PRO A 196 19.52 3.91 -16.83
N PHE A 197 20.79 4.32 -16.73
CA PHE A 197 21.74 3.74 -15.79
C PHE A 197 21.23 3.77 -14.34
N ALA A 198 21.36 2.64 -13.65
CA ALA A 198 20.95 2.45 -12.26
C ALA A 198 22.04 1.68 -11.51
N HIS A 199 22.75 2.38 -10.63
CA HIS A 199 23.94 1.86 -9.97
C HIS A 199 23.65 0.65 -9.06
N ALA A 200 24.69 -0.17 -8.87
CA ALA A 200 24.70 -1.25 -7.89
C ALA A 200 24.83 -0.68 -6.47
N ALA A 201 24.02 -1.16 -5.53
CA ALA A 201 24.02 -0.66 -4.16
C ALA A 201 25.18 -1.24 -3.32
N LEU A 202 25.56 -2.50 -3.59
CA LEU A 202 26.66 -3.22 -2.93
C LEU A 202 27.46 -4.05 -3.96
N PRO A 203 28.31 -3.43 -4.80
CA PRO A 203 29.08 -4.15 -5.84
C PRO A 203 29.98 -5.27 -5.31
N SER A 204 30.46 -5.13 -4.07
CA SER A 204 31.35 -6.07 -3.39
C SER A 204 30.62 -7.21 -2.67
N LEU A 205 29.28 -7.29 -2.75
CA LEU A 205 28.51 -8.31 -2.05
C LEU A 205 28.95 -9.74 -2.50
N PRO A 206 29.40 -10.60 -1.58
CA PRO A 206 29.62 -12.01 -1.89
C PRO A 206 28.26 -12.69 -2.12
N LEU A 207 28.14 -13.42 -3.23
CA LEU A 207 26.93 -14.18 -3.53
C LEU A 207 26.96 -15.49 -2.75
N ASP A 208 25.91 -15.77 -1.99
CA ASP A 208 25.69 -17.06 -1.37
C ASP A 208 24.65 -17.82 -2.19
N TRP A 209 25.08 -18.97 -2.71
CA TRP A 209 24.32 -19.83 -3.59
C TRP A 209 23.44 -20.83 -2.84
N ASN A 210 23.56 -20.91 -1.50
CA ASN A 210 22.71 -21.77 -0.70
C ASN A 210 21.31 -21.15 -0.53
N ILE A 211 20.38 -21.61 -1.36
CA ILE A 211 18.99 -21.13 -1.42
C ILE A 211 18.33 -21.13 -0.04
N ALA A 212 18.34 -22.26 0.68
CA ALA A 212 17.63 -22.39 1.95
C ALA A 212 18.20 -21.44 3.02
N ARG A 213 19.53 -21.40 3.16
CA ARG A 213 20.22 -20.51 4.09
C ARG A 213 19.94 -19.05 3.76
N GLN A 214 19.99 -18.69 2.49
CA GLN A 214 19.77 -17.32 2.06
C GLN A 214 18.33 -16.88 2.20
N SER A 215 17.36 -17.71 1.80
CA SER A 215 15.94 -17.46 2.04
C SER A 215 15.67 -17.22 3.52
N TRP A 216 16.21 -18.04 4.42
CA TRP A 216 16.10 -17.81 5.86
C TRP A 216 16.74 -16.50 6.32
N ARG A 217 17.95 -16.20 5.84
CA ARG A 217 18.68 -14.97 6.18
C ARG A 217 17.93 -13.71 5.75
N ILE A 218 17.39 -13.67 4.53
CA ILE A 218 16.66 -12.51 4.03
C ILE A 218 15.29 -12.37 4.68
N LEU A 219 14.60 -13.47 5.01
CA LEU A 219 13.36 -13.42 5.79
C LEU A 219 13.61 -12.81 7.18
N ARG A 220 14.67 -13.26 7.86
CA ARG A 220 15.08 -12.69 9.15
C ARG A 220 15.46 -11.21 9.01
N MET A 221 16.14 -10.82 7.92
CA MET A 221 16.46 -9.43 7.64
C MET A 221 15.19 -8.58 7.41
N GLY A 222 14.25 -9.06 6.58
CA GLY A 222 13.01 -8.35 6.27
C GLY A 222 12.09 -8.19 7.49
N LEU A 223 11.88 -9.26 8.25
CA LEU A 223 11.08 -9.23 9.48
C LEU A 223 11.79 -8.52 10.64
N GLY A 224 13.12 -8.42 10.59
CA GLY A 224 13.95 -7.65 11.52
C GLY A 224 14.04 -6.16 11.21
N GLN A 225 13.49 -5.70 10.07
CA GLN A 225 13.41 -4.27 9.76
C GLN A 225 12.54 -3.54 10.79
N ARG A 226 12.70 -2.21 10.82
CA ARG A 226 11.84 -1.32 11.64
C ARG A 226 10.35 -1.69 11.52
N PRO A 227 9.56 -1.54 12.60
CA PRO A 227 8.18 -2.02 12.63
C PRO A 227 7.34 -1.64 11.41
N SER A 228 7.38 -0.39 10.98
CA SER A 228 6.63 0.04 9.80
C SER A 228 6.94 -0.78 8.54
N VAL A 229 8.20 -1.14 8.29
CA VAL A 229 8.57 -1.95 7.11
C VAL A 229 8.19 -3.41 7.32
N SER A 230 8.59 -4.02 8.44
CA SER A 230 8.35 -5.45 8.70
C SER A 230 6.85 -5.80 8.74
N ARG A 231 6.02 -4.94 9.34
CA ARG A 231 4.55 -5.17 9.35
C ARG A 231 3.92 -4.86 7.99
N SER A 232 4.51 -3.97 7.18
CA SER A 232 4.08 -3.79 5.79
C SER A 232 4.37 -5.00 4.92
N LEU A 233 5.47 -5.74 5.16
CA LEU A 233 5.70 -7.02 4.48
C LEU A 233 4.59 -8.03 4.79
N ILE A 234 4.20 -8.14 6.07
CA ILE A 234 3.11 -9.01 6.51
C ILE A 234 1.77 -8.55 5.92
N GLY A 235 1.46 -7.25 5.97
CA GLY A 235 0.25 -6.69 5.37
C GLY A 235 0.19 -6.97 3.87
N ASN A 236 1.29 -6.75 3.15
CA ASN A 236 1.40 -7.06 1.73
C ASN A 236 1.14 -8.55 1.46
N SER A 237 1.73 -9.43 2.26
CA SER A 237 1.53 -10.89 2.15
C SER A 237 0.08 -11.29 2.43
N TRP A 238 -0.55 -10.63 3.40
CA TRP A 238 -1.96 -10.81 3.70
C TRP A 238 -2.87 -10.39 2.54
N PHE A 239 -2.56 -9.29 1.83
CA PHE A 239 -3.28 -8.94 0.60
C PHE A 239 -3.20 -10.05 -0.46
N TRP A 240 -2.02 -10.64 -0.65
CA TRP A 240 -1.86 -11.77 -1.58
C TRP A 240 -2.58 -13.03 -1.13
N PHE A 241 -2.69 -13.29 0.17
CA PHE A 241 -3.56 -14.34 0.71
C PHE A 241 -5.02 -14.10 0.29
N LEU A 242 -5.56 -12.90 0.54
CA LEU A 242 -6.94 -12.55 0.17
C LEU A 242 -7.15 -12.71 -1.34
N GLY A 243 -6.26 -12.09 -2.13
CA GLY A 243 -6.31 -12.14 -3.59
C GLY A 243 -6.26 -13.57 -4.13
N ALA A 244 -5.40 -14.41 -3.58
CA ALA A 244 -5.31 -15.81 -3.98
C ALA A 244 -6.56 -16.62 -3.64
N VAL A 245 -7.21 -16.39 -2.49
CA VAL A 245 -8.52 -17.00 -2.21
C VAL A 245 -9.54 -16.55 -3.28
N TYR A 246 -9.75 -15.25 -3.45
CA TYR A 246 -10.75 -14.76 -4.41
C TYR A 246 -10.49 -15.27 -5.82
N LEU A 247 -9.27 -15.09 -6.34
CA LEU A 247 -8.93 -15.44 -7.72
C LEU A 247 -9.07 -16.94 -8.00
N THR A 248 -8.70 -17.80 -7.05
CA THR A 248 -8.81 -19.25 -7.21
C THR A 248 -10.26 -19.72 -7.22
N GLN A 249 -11.14 -19.05 -6.46
CA GLN A 249 -12.53 -19.46 -6.35
C GLN A 249 -13.45 -18.85 -7.42
N ILE A 250 -13.03 -17.79 -8.12
CA ILE A 250 -13.85 -17.10 -9.13
C ILE A 250 -14.46 -18.04 -10.19
N PRO A 251 -13.72 -19.01 -10.79
CA PRO A 251 -14.32 -19.88 -11.81
C PRO A 251 -15.48 -20.74 -11.26
N ALA A 252 -15.29 -21.35 -10.09
CA ALA A 252 -16.32 -22.14 -9.44
C ALA A 252 -17.47 -21.26 -8.93
N TYR A 253 -17.17 -20.08 -8.40
CA TYR A 253 -18.17 -19.09 -7.98
C TYR A 253 -19.05 -18.63 -9.14
N ALA A 254 -18.45 -18.26 -10.28
CA ALA A 254 -19.16 -17.85 -11.48
C ALA A 254 -20.13 -18.94 -11.97
N LYS A 255 -19.66 -20.20 -12.00
CA LYS A 255 -20.46 -21.34 -12.43
C LYS A 255 -21.62 -21.66 -11.48
N VAL A 256 -21.35 -21.71 -10.17
CA VAL A 256 -22.32 -22.22 -9.19
C VAL A 256 -23.27 -21.14 -8.70
N TRP A 257 -22.77 -19.91 -8.47
CA TRP A 257 -23.51 -18.84 -7.79
C TRP A 257 -23.99 -17.72 -8.72
N LEU A 258 -23.39 -17.60 -9.90
CA LEU A 258 -23.85 -16.69 -10.96
C LEU A 258 -24.40 -17.43 -12.16
N HIS A 259 -24.37 -18.77 -12.15
CA HIS A 259 -24.85 -19.63 -13.22
C HIS A 259 -24.25 -19.28 -14.59
N GLY A 260 -22.99 -18.83 -14.60
CA GLY A 260 -22.32 -18.29 -15.78
C GLY A 260 -21.37 -19.28 -16.47
N ASP A 261 -21.05 -18.99 -17.72
CA ASP A 261 -20.00 -19.67 -18.50
C ASP A 261 -18.61 -19.02 -18.33
N GLU A 262 -17.65 -19.41 -19.17
CA GLU A 262 -16.28 -18.88 -19.16
C GLU A 262 -16.19 -17.37 -19.47
N SER A 263 -17.15 -16.83 -20.23
CA SER A 263 -17.21 -15.40 -20.52
C SER A 263 -17.55 -14.59 -19.26
N VAL A 264 -18.36 -15.17 -18.34
CA VAL A 264 -18.66 -14.57 -17.03
C VAL A 264 -17.42 -14.55 -16.13
N VAL A 265 -16.61 -15.60 -16.14
CA VAL A 265 -15.31 -15.63 -15.42
C VAL A 265 -14.43 -14.47 -15.90
N THR A 266 -14.36 -14.27 -17.22
CA THR A 266 -13.59 -13.18 -17.83
C THR A 266 -14.14 -11.80 -17.45
N LEU A 267 -15.47 -11.63 -17.42
CA LEU A 267 -16.12 -10.41 -16.95
C LEU A 267 -15.73 -10.09 -15.51
N ILE A 268 -15.81 -11.06 -14.60
CA ILE A 268 -15.46 -10.88 -13.19
C ILE A 268 -14.00 -10.45 -13.03
N LEU A 269 -13.06 -11.14 -13.70
CA LEU A 269 -11.64 -10.79 -13.68
C LEU A 269 -11.38 -9.40 -14.26
N THR A 270 -12.15 -9.00 -15.28
CA THR A 270 -12.10 -7.66 -15.88
C THR A 270 -12.53 -6.60 -14.86
N VAL A 271 -13.70 -6.79 -14.24
CA VAL A 271 -14.24 -5.86 -13.23
C VAL A 271 -13.28 -5.74 -12.04
N PHE A 272 -12.73 -6.84 -11.55
CA PHE A 272 -11.74 -6.87 -10.47
C PHE A 272 -10.47 -6.09 -10.84
N SER A 273 -9.91 -6.35 -12.03
CA SER A 273 -8.66 -5.71 -12.48
C SER A 273 -8.84 -4.20 -12.72
N LEU A 274 -9.98 -3.80 -13.29
CA LEU A 274 -10.34 -2.38 -13.42
C LEU A 274 -10.51 -1.71 -12.05
N GLY A 275 -11.12 -2.41 -11.09
CA GLY A 275 -11.19 -1.98 -9.70
C GLY A 275 -9.81 -1.65 -9.14
N ILE A 276 -8.86 -2.59 -9.21
CA ILE A 276 -7.49 -2.37 -8.70
C ILE A 276 -6.80 -1.21 -9.42
N GLY A 277 -6.95 -1.12 -10.75
CA GLY A 277 -6.42 -0.02 -11.53
C GLY A 277 -6.95 1.34 -11.05
N LEU A 278 -8.27 1.48 -10.90
CA LEU A 278 -8.92 2.69 -10.40
C LEU A 278 -8.46 3.01 -8.97
N GLY A 279 -8.39 2.02 -8.10
CA GLY A 279 -7.96 2.18 -6.71
C GLY A 279 -6.52 2.67 -6.59
N SER A 280 -5.64 2.08 -7.41
CA SER A 280 -4.24 2.47 -7.50
C SER A 280 -4.10 3.93 -7.98
N MET A 281 -4.88 4.34 -8.98
CA MET A 281 -4.86 5.72 -9.48
C MET A 281 -5.42 6.73 -8.48
N LEU A 282 -6.50 6.38 -7.77
CA LEU A 282 -7.09 7.25 -6.75
C LEU A 282 -6.20 7.38 -5.51
N CYS A 283 -5.44 6.33 -5.18
CA CYS A 283 -4.47 6.34 -4.10
C CYS A 283 -3.45 7.47 -4.26
N GLU A 284 -2.93 7.71 -5.47
CA GLU A 284 -2.00 8.83 -5.71
C GLU A 284 -2.66 10.18 -5.47
N ARG A 285 -3.85 10.40 -6.05
CA ARG A 285 -4.60 11.65 -5.90
C ARG A 285 -4.91 11.97 -4.44
N MET A 286 -5.24 10.95 -3.65
CA MET A 286 -5.61 11.08 -2.24
C MET A 286 -4.40 11.15 -1.30
N SER A 287 -3.20 10.90 -1.82
CA SER A 287 -1.95 10.93 -1.04
C SER A 287 -1.20 12.26 -1.13
N ASP A 288 -1.66 13.21 -1.95
CA ASP A 288 -0.97 14.47 -2.26
C ASP A 288 0.52 14.27 -2.65
N GLY A 289 0.83 13.14 -3.30
CA GLY A 289 2.18 12.76 -3.69
C GLY A 289 3.11 12.38 -2.52
N LYS A 290 2.61 12.21 -1.29
CA LYS A 290 3.41 11.77 -0.14
C LYS A 290 3.17 10.29 0.12
N VAL A 291 4.12 9.61 0.76
CA VAL A 291 3.90 8.22 1.23
C VAL A 291 2.91 8.22 2.39
N GLU A 292 1.61 8.29 2.09
CA GLU A 292 0.52 8.41 3.05
C GLU A 292 -0.02 7.03 3.45
N ILE A 293 0.51 6.50 4.55
CA ILE A 293 0.15 5.17 5.06
C ILE A 293 -1.28 5.12 5.65
N GLY A 294 -1.91 6.27 5.89
CA GLY A 294 -3.30 6.34 6.33
C GLY A 294 -4.30 5.74 5.34
N LEU A 295 -3.91 5.59 4.06
CA LEU A 295 -4.74 4.93 3.06
C LEU A 295 -4.81 3.41 3.23
N VAL A 296 -3.88 2.79 3.97
CA VAL A 296 -3.88 1.33 4.17
C VAL A 296 -5.08 0.87 5.02
N PRO A 297 -5.38 1.46 6.19
CA PRO A 297 -6.62 1.16 6.91
C PRO A 297 -7.88 1.42 6.09
N PHE A 298 -7.90 2.47 5.26
CA PHE A 298 -9.02 2.75 4.36
C PHE A 298 -9.24 1.61 3.37
N GLY A 299 -8.17 1.17 2.68
CA GLY A 299 -8.16 -0.02 1.82
C GLY A 299 -8.64 -1.27 2.56
N SER A 300 -8.12 -1.50 3.77
CA SER A 300 -8.46 -2.67 4.58
C SER A 300 -9.93 -2.73 4.95
N ILE A 301 -10.52 -1.61 5.36
CA ILE A 301 -11.93 -1.54 5.75
C ILE A 301 -12.82 -1.82 4.55
N GLY A 302 -12.51 -1.23 3.40
CA GLY A 302 -13.26 -1.49 2.17
C GLY A 302 -13.15 -2.94 1.70
N LEU A 303 -11.97 -3.56 1.77
CA LEU A 303 -11.81 -4.99 1.48
C LEU A 303 -12.73 -5.86 2.35
N THR A 304 -12.81 -5.59 3.66
CA THR A 304 -13.75 -6.29 4.55
C THR A 304 -15.20 -6.01 4.18
N VAL A 305 -15.59 -4.75 4.02
CA VAL A 305 -17.00 -4.39 3.76
C VAL A 305 -17.49 -5.03 2.47
N PHE A 306 -16.74 -4.90 1.38
CA PHE A 306 -17.14 -5.49 0.11
C PHE A 306 -17.02 -7.00 0.08
N GLY A 307 -16.12 -7.61 0.86
CA GLY A 307 -16.08 -9.06 1.05
C GLY A 307 -17.31 -9.60 1.81
N LEU A 308 -17.77 -8.90 2.86
CA LEU A 308 -19.00 -9.22 3.58
C LEU A 308 -20.24 -9.02 2.72
N LEU A 309 -20.29 -7.94 1.94
CA LEU A 309 -21.38 -7.69 1.00
C LEU A 309 -21.38 -8.71 -0.13
N LEU A 310 -20.23 -9.16 -0.61
CA LEU A 310 -20.13 -10.21 -1.62
C LEU A 310 -20.77 -11.51 -1.11
N TRP A 311 -20.49 -11.91 0.13
CA TRP A 311 -21.19 -13.02 0.78
C TRP A 311 -22.71 -12.79 0.81
N TRP A 312 -23.15 -11.62 1.26
CA TRP A 312 -24.57 -11.28 1.39
C TRP A 312 -25.35 -11.31 0.06
N TRP A 313 -24.74 -10.82 -1.02
CA TRP A 313 -25.36 -10.75 -2.34
C TRP A 313 -25.16 -12.03 -3.17
N SER A 314 -24.37 -12.99 -2.69
CA SER A 314 -24.21 -14.27 -3.38
C SER A 314 -25.52 -15.06 -3.38
N GLY A 315 -25.88 -15.63 -4.54
CA GLY A 315 -27.09 -16.45 -4.70
C GLY A 315 -28.37 -15.68 -4.99
N GLN A 316 -28.27 -14.37 -5.25
CA GLN A 316 -29.41 -13.54 -5.67
C GLN A 316 -29.63 -13.55 -7.19
N VAL A 317 -28.76 -14.24 -7.94
CA VAL A 317 -28.94 -14.46 -9.38
C VAL A 317 -29.80 -15.70 -9.57
N VAL A 318 -30.89 -15.56 -10.34
CA VAL A 318 -31.83 -16.65 -10.59
C VAL A 318 -31.16 -17.70 -11.48
N ALA A 319 -31.35 -18.98 -11.16
CA ALA A 319 -30.84 -20.08 -11.99
C ALA A 319 -31.57 -20.11 -13.35
N PRO A 320 -30.84 -20.06 -14.47
CA PRO A 320 -31.41 -20.19 -15.81
C PRO A 320 -31.55 -21.66 -16.24
N GLU A 321 -32.26 -21.90 -17.34
CA GLU A 321 -32.30 -23.20 -18.03
C GLU A 321 -30.96 -23.55 -18.70
N ALA A 322 -30.22 -22.53 -19.16
CA ALA A 322 -28.88 -22.65 -19.74
C ALA A 322 -27.95 -21.59 -19.13
N ALA A 323 -26.66 -21.91 -18.97
CA ALA A 323 -25.69 -21.01 -18.35
C ALA A 323 -25.69 -19.63 -19.01
N TYR A 324 -25.61 -18.58 -18.20
CA TYR A 324 -25.52 -17.20 -18.69
C TYR A 324 -24.17 -16.97 -19.35
N ASP A 325 -24.18 -16.40 -20.54
CA ASP A 325 -23.03 -15.65 -21.02
C ASP A 325 -22.93 -14.30 -20.28
N TRP A 326 -21.84 -13.58 -20.49
CA TRP A 326 -21.58 -12.30 -19.84
C TRP A 326 -22.65 -11.23 -20.14
N LEU A 327 -23.28 -11.24 -21.32
CA LEU A 327 -24.34 -10.28 -21.69
C LEU A 327 -25.65 -10.61 -20.97
N ALA A 328 -26.03 -11.89 -20.95
CA ALA A 328 -27.21 -12.39 -20.28
C ALA A 328 -27.11 -12.20 -18.75
N LEU A 329 -25.91 -12.35 -18.18
CA LEU A 329 -25.68 -12.06 -16.77
C LEU A 329 -25.90 -10.57 -16.45
N LEU A 330 -25.43 -9.65 -17.31
CA LEU A 330 -25.62 -8.21 -17.09
C LEU A 330 -27.10 -7.78 -17.16
N ALA A 331 -27.94 -8.57 -17.82
CA ALA A 331 -29.38 -8.39 -17.80
C ALA A 331 -30.03 -8.82 -16.48
N GLN A 332 -29.35 -9.61 -15.64
CA GLN A 332 -29.85 -10.04 -14.34
C GLN A 332 -29.66 -8.94 -13.27
N PRO A 333 -30.72 -8.45 -12.62
CA PRO A 333 -30.60 -7.44 -11.58
C PRO A 333 -29.72 -7.87 -10.40
N GLY A 334 -29.76 -9.17 -10.05
CA GLY A 334 -28.96 -9.75 -8.97
C GLY A 334 -27.44 -9.76 -9.23
N ALA A 335 -27.01 -9.63 -10.49
CA ALA A 335 -25.59 -9.64 -10.84
C ALA A 335 -24.88 -8.32 -10.50
N TRP A 336 -25.57 -7.18 -10.59
CA TRP A 336 -24.97 -5.86 -10.40
C TRP A 336 -24.40 -5.65 -8.99
N PRO A 337 -25.11 -5.96 -7.89
CA PRO A 337 -24.53 -5.88 -6.54
C PRO A 337 -23.25 -6.72 -6.39
N VAL A 338 -23.22 -7.93 -6.96
CA VAL A 338 -22.05 -8.80 -6.94
C VAL A 338 -20.88 -8.18 -7.70
N LEU A 339 -21.12 -7.69 -8.92
CA LEU A 339 -20.09 -7.04 -9.73
C LEU A 339 -19.57 -5.76 -9.07
N LEU A 340 -20.44 -4.97 -8.44
CA LEU A 340 -20.05 -3.80 -7.64
C LEU A 340 -19.20 -4.20 -6.43
N CYS A 341 -19.51 -5.32 -5.77
CA CYS A 341 -18.69 -5.83 -4.68
C CYS A 341 -17.30 -6.25 -5.16
N ILE A 342 -17.22 -6.97 -6.28
CA ILE A 342 -15.95 -7.38 -6.89
C ILE A 342 -15.13 -6.14 -7.31
N ALA A 343 -15.77 -5.14 -7.93
CA ALA A 343 -15.14 -3.87 -8.26
C ALA A 343 -14.62 -3.16 -7.00
N GLY A 344 -15.41 -3.17 -5.92
CA GLY A 344 -15.06 -2.62 -4.62
C GLY A 344 -13.85 -3.32 -4.00
N ILE A 345 -13.82 -4.66 -3.97
CA ILE A 345 -12.67 -5.44 -3.49
C ILE A 345 -11.42 -5.04 -4.29
N GLY A 346 -11.51 -4.93 -5.61
CA GLY A 346 -10.40 -4.45 -6.44
C GLY A 346 -9.97 -3.02 -6.08
N LEU A 347 -10.92 -2.08 -6.04
CA LEU A 347 -10.70 -0.66 -5.72
C LEU A 347 -9.96 -0.47 -4.40
N PHE A 348 -10.47 -1.10 -3.34
CA PHE A 348 -9.87 -1.01 -2.02
C PHE A 348 -8.59 -1.82 -1.88
N GLY A 349 -8.40 -2.85 -2.71
CA GLY A 349 -7.12 -3.52 -2.90
C GLY A 349 -6.02 -2.58 -3.40
N GLY A 350 -6.33 -1.70 -4.36
CA GLY A 350 -5.42 -0.66 -4.83
C GLY A 350 -4.97 0.30 -3.72
N PHE A 351 -5.92 0.79 -2.90
CA PHE A 351 -5.62 1.63 -1.72
C PHE A 351 -4.80 0.93 -0.65
N TYR A 352 -4.91 -0.41 -0.57
CA TYR A 352 -4.16 -1.20 0.38
C TYR A 352 -2.72 -1.45 -0.08
N ILE A 353 -2.54 -1.90 -1.34
CA ILE A 353 -1.25 -2.43 -1.81
C ILE A 353 -0.25 -1.35 -2.20
N VAL A 354 -0.70 -0.25 -2.82
CA VAL A 354 0.18 0.81 -3.35
C VAL A 354 0.96 1.52 -2.24
N PRO A 355 0.35 1.99 -1.13
CA PRO A 355 1.09 2.63 -0.06
C PRO A 355 2.05 1.68 0.67
N LEU A 356 1.71 0.38 0.78
CA LEU A 356 2.57 -0.60 1.43
C LEU A 356 3.88 -0.80 0.66
N TYR A 357 3.82 -0.96 -0.67
CA TYR A 357 5.02 -1.05 -1.50
C TYR A 357 5.84 0.24 -1.47
N ALA A 358 5.19 1.39 -1.60
CA ALA A 358 5.86 2.69 -1.50
C ALA A 358 6.56 2.85 -0.14
N LEU A 359 5.93 2.39 0.95
CA LEU A 359 6.50 2.42 2.28
C LEU A 359 7.74 1.52 2.39
N ILE A 360 7.64 0.25 1.96
CA ILE A 360 8.77 -0.70 1.99
C ILE A 360 9.95 -0.11 1.23
N GLN A 361 9.72 0.49 0.06
CA GLN A 361 10.75 1.08 -0.78
C GLN A 361 11.39 2.33 -0.16
N ALA A 362 10.56 3.29 0.28
CA ALA A 362 11.01 4.55 0.86
C ALA A 362 11.73 4.34 2.20
N ARG A 363 11.30 3.35 2.97
CA ARG A 363 11.76 3.14 4.34
C ARG A 363 12.84 2.06 4.48
N THR A 364 13.27 1.43 3.40
CA THR A 364 14.39 0.49 3.43
C THR A 364 15.64 1.15 2.88
N ALA A 365 16.76 0.97 3.60
CA ALA A 365 18.08 1.42 3.15
C ALA A 365 18.41 0.82 1.77
N GLU A 366 19.06 1.62 0.92
CA GLU A 366 19.30 1.25 -0.48
C GLU A 366 20.13 -0.03 -0.65
N ASP A 367 21.06 -0.25 0.28
CA ASP A 367 21.96 -1.41 0.37
C ASP A 367 21.27 -2.71 0.85
N GLN A 368 20.00 -2.63 1.24
CA GLN A 368 19.20 -3.79 1.68
C GLN A 368 17.88 -3.91 0.91
N ARG A 369 17.52 -2.90 0.12
CA ARG A 369 16.19 -2.74 -0.47
C ARG A 369 15.78 -3.94 -1.32
N ALA A 370 16.65 -4.42 -2.21
CA ALA A 370 16.32 -5.55 -3.07
C ALA A 370 16.17 -6.85 -2.27
N ARG A 371 17.02 -7.11 -1.26
CA ARG A 371 16.86 -8.29 -0.38
C ARG A 371 15.60 -8.22 0.49
N VAL A 372 15.19 -7.04 0.96
CA VAL A 372 13.93 -6.88 1.70
C VAL A 372 12.71 -7.09 0.80
N ILE A 373 12.75 -6.62 -0.44
CA ILE A 373 11.70 -6.92 -1.44
C ILE A 373 11.70 -8.42 -1.77
N ALA A 374 12.86 -9.06 -1.87
CA ALA A 374 12.93 -10.51 -2.03
C ALA A 374 12.27 -11.25 -0.85
N ALA A 375 12.47 -10.78 0.38
CA ALA A 375 11.80 -11.33 1.56
C ALA A 375 10.28 -11.14 1.47
N ASN A 376 9.82 -9.97 0.98
CA ASN A 376 8.41 -9.73 0.68
C ASN A 376 7.85 -10.79 -0.28
N ASN A 377 8.55 -11.05 -1.38
CA ASN A 377 8.10 -12.01 -2.40
C ASN A 377 7.99 -13.43 -1.85
N ILE A 378 8.94 -13.87 -1.01
CA ILE A 378 8.87 -15.18 -0.36
C ILE A 378 7.67 -15.25 0.59
N LEU A 379 7.43 -14.21 1.39
CA LEU A 379 6.26 -14.17 2.28
C LEU A 379 4.94 -14.13 1.50
N ASN A 380 4.87 -13.38 0.40
CA ASN A 380 3.70 -13.38 -0.48
C ASN A 380 3.42 -14.79 -1.02
N ALA A 381 4.45 -15.46 -1.53
CA ALA A 381 4.34 -16.83 -2.03
C ALA A 381 3.88 -17.80 -0.92
N LEU A 382 4.42 -17.67 0.30
CA LEU A 382 3.99 -18.44 1.47
C LEU A 382 2.50 -18.25 1.75
N PHE A 383 2.04 -17.00 1.75
CA PHE A 383 0.66 -16.66 2.03
C PHE A 383 -0.30 -17.14 0.94
N MET A 384 0.11 -17.14 -0.33
CA MET A 384 -0.68 -17.73 -1.43
C MET A 384 -0.79 -19.26 -1.32
N VAL A 385 0.25 -19.95 -0.85
CA VAL A 385 0.16 -21.40 -0.58
C VAL A 385 -0.73 -21.66 0.63
N LEU A 386 -0.58 -20.89 1.71
CA LEU A 386 -1.43 -20.99 2.89
C LEU A 386 -2.91 -20.72 2.55
N SER A 387 -3.22 -19.77 1.65
CA SER A 387 -4.60 -19.52 1.24
C SER A 387 -5.21 -20.70 0.50
N ALA A 388 -4.43 -21.41 -0.33
CA ALA A 388 -4.89 -22.62 -0.99
C ALA A 388 -5.20 -23.72 0.04
N LEU A 389 -4.31 -23.95 1.00
CA LEU A 389 -4.52 -24.92 2.08
C LEU A 389 -5.75 -24.58 2.92
N VAL A 390 -5.91 -23.31 3.31
CA VAL A 390 -7.10 -22.84 4.04
C VAL A 390 -8.37 -23.06 3.21
N SER A 391 -8.35 -22.74 1.92
CA SER A 391 -9.50 -22.95 1.04
C SER A 391 -9.86 -24.44 0.93
N ILE A 392 -8.87 -25.33 0.80
CA ILE A 392 -9.10 -26.79 0.77
C ILE A 392 -9.73 -27.27 2.08
N VAL A 393 -9.21 -26.84 3.24
CA VAL A 393 -9.76 -27.22 4.54
C VAL A 393 -11.22 -26.78 4.65
N PHE A 394 -11.52 -25.52 4.36
CA PHE A 394 -12.88 -25.01 4.50
C PHE A 394 -13.86 -25.62 3.49
N LEU A 395 -13.48 -25.75 2.21
CA LEU A 395 -14.39 -26.23 1.17
C LEU A 395 -14.52 -27.76 1.13
N SER A 396 -13.46 -28.51 1.47
CA SER A 396 -13.44 -29.97 1.33
C SER A 396 -13.52 -30.74 2.65
N VAL A 397 -13.14 -30.13 3.78
CA VAL A 397 -13.18 -30.79 5.10
C VAL A 397 -14.30 -30.24 5.97
N VAL A 398 -14.47 -28.92 6.01
CA VAL A 398 -15.59 -28.27 6.73
C VAL A 398 -16.85 -28.21 5.87
N GLU A 399 -16.72 -28.41 4.56
CA GLU A 399 -17.81 -28.42 3.57
C GLU A 399 -18.65 -27.13 3.54
N ILE A 400 -18.02 -25.99 3.84
CA ILE A 400 -18.69 -24.69 3.67
C ILE A 400 -18.71 -24.28 2.20
N SER A 401 -19.66 -23.44 1.83
CA SER A 401 -19.79 -22.89 0.49
C SER A 401 -18.73 -21.81 0.18
N ILE A 402 -18.54 -21.50 -1.11
CA ILE A 402 -17.62 -20.43 -1.54
C ILE A 402 -17.99 -19.05 -0.95
N PRO A 403 -19.27 -18.62 -0.94
CA PRO A 403 -19.64 -17.37 -0.27
C PRO A 403 -19.29 -17.37 1.22
N GLU A 404 -19.49 -18.49 1.93
CA GLU A 404 -19.12 -18.61 3.34
C GLU A 404 -17.61 -18.54 3.54
N LEU A 405 -16.81 -19.09 2.61
CA LEU A 405 -15.37 -18.89 2.60
C LEU A 405 -15.01 -17.40 2.44
N PHE A 406 -15.70 -16.65 1.58
CA PHE A 406 -15.50 -15.20 1.46
C PHE A 406 -15.88 -14.45 2.75
N LEU A 407 -16.93 -14.87 3.45
CA LEU A 407 -17.27 -14.36 4.78
C LEU A 407 -16.14 -14.63 5.78
N VAL A 408 -15.68 -15.88 5.90
CA VAL A 408 -14.60 -16.27 6.82
C VAL A 408 -13.36 -15.45 6.57
N VAL A 409 -12.93 -15.32 5.31
CA VAL A 409 -11.74 -14.56 4.94
C VAL A 409 -11.91 -13.06 5.20
N SER A 410 -13.11 -12.51 5.03
CA SER A 410 -13.43 -11.12 5.38
C SER A 410 -13.34 -10.85 6.89
N LEU A 411 -13.77 -11.82 7.72
CA LEU A 411 -13.63 -11.76 9.18
C LEU A 411 -12.18 -11.94 9.62
N MET A 412 -11.43 -12.84 8.98
CA MET A 412 -9.98 -12.95 9.18
C MET A 412 -9.27 -11.63 8.85
N ASN A 413 -9.71 -10.93 7.80
CA ASN A 413 -9.15 -9.62 7.43
C ASN A 413 -9.33 -8.59 8.55
N VAL A 414 -10.47 -8.60 9.26
CA VAL A 414 -10.67 -7.76 10.45
C VAL A 414 -9.69 -8.13 11.55
N ALA A 415 -9.53 -9.42 11.84
CA ALA A 415 -8.65 -9.89 12.91
C ALA A 415 -7.17 -9.54 12.63
N VAL A 416 -6.68 -9.85 11.43
CA VAL A 416 -5.29 -9.61 11.02
C VAL A 416 -4.96 -8.12 10.99
N ASN A 417 -5.81 -7.29 10.37
CA ASN A 417 -5.54 -5.86 10.31
C ASN A 417 -5.71 -5.18 11.68
N SER A 418 -6.64 -5.63 12.52
CA SER A 418 -6.73 -5.16 13.91
C SER A 418 -5.44 -5.44 14.68
N TYR A 419 -4.82 -6.60 14.45
CA TYR A 419 -3.52 -6.93 15.02
C TYR A 419 -2.39 -6.04 14.46
N ILE A 420 -2.30 -5.89 13.14
CA ILE A 420 -1.28 -5.05 12.48
C ILE A 420 -1.38 -3.59 12.94
N PHE A 421 -2.58 -3.02 12.96
CA PHE A 421 -2.80 -1.61 13.32
C PHE A 421 -2.63 -1.35 14.82
N LYS A 422 -2.84 -2.35 15.69
CA LYS A 422 -2.40 -2.28 17.08
C LYS A 422 -0.88 -2.25 17.16
N LEU A 423 -0.17 -3.09 16.42
CA LEU A 423 1.30 -3.11 16.49
C LEU A 423 1.98 -1.88 15.86
N VAL A 424 1.33 -1.22 14.91
CA VAL A 424 1.83 0.00 14.26
C VAL A 424 0.76 1.09 14.27
N PRO A 425 0.61 1.81 15.41
CA PRO A 425 -0.40 2.86 15.57
C PRO A 425 -0.26 4.01 14.59
N GLU A 426 0.91 4.15 13.96
CA GLU A 426 1.16 5.10 12.88
C GLU A 426 0.10 4.97 11.76
N PHE A 427 -0.29 3.74 11.37
CA PHE A 427 -1.33 3.52 10.35
C PHE A 427 -2.67 4.13 10.78
N SER A 428 -3.11 3.84 12.00
CA SER A 428 -4.39 4.32 12.55
C SER A 428 -4.39 5.84 12.71
N MET A 429 -3.32 6.42 13.25
CA MET A 429 -3.21 7.86 13.43
C MET A 429 -3.22 8.59 12.08
N ARG A 430 -2.40 8.13 11.14
CA ARG A 430 -2.35 8.69 9.79
C ARG A 430 -3.69 8.56 9.08
N PHE A 431 -4.40 7.45 9.25
CA PHE A 431 -5.75 7.28 8.71
C PHE A 431 -6.74 8.29 9.31
N LEU A 432 -6.76 8.47 10.63
CA LEU A 432 -7.64 9.44 11.29
C LEU A 432 -7.35 10.86 10.81
N VAL A 433 -6.07 11.23 10.78
CA VAL A 433 -5.61 12.53 10.29
C VAL A 433 -6.03 12.75 8.84
N TRP A 434 -5.77 11.75 7.99
CA TRP A 434 -6.13 11.79 6.57
C TRP A 434 -7.64 11.91 6.38
N LEU A 435 -8.43 11.12 7.11
CA LEU A 435 -9.90 11.11 7.07
C LEU A 435 -10.45 12.49 7.49
N LEU A 436 -9.98 13.02 8.62
CA LEU A 436 -10.40 14.34 9.10
C LEU A 436 -10.00 15.44 8.11
N GLY A 437 -8.77 15.39 7.61
CA GLY A 437 -8.21 16.39 6.69
C GLY A 437 -8.77 16.35 5.26
N HIS A 438 -9.46 15.28 4.85
CA HIS A 438 -10.10 15.18 3.53
C HIS A 438 -11.63 15.20 3.59
N SER A 439 -12.22 14.69 4.68
CA SER A 439 -13.69 14.58 4.80
C SER A 439 -14.31 15.75 5.56
N LEU A 440 -13.63 16.33 6.55
CA LEU A 440 -14.20 17.36 7.42
C LEU A 440 -13.56 18.74 7.21
N TYR A 441 -12.26 18.80 6.98
CA TYR A 441 -11.50 20.03 6.90
C TYR A 441 -10.82 20.17 5.54
N ARG A 442 -10.65 21.40 5.06
CA ARG A 442 -9.75 21.70 3.92
C ARG A 442 -8.54 22.43 4.48
N VAL A 443 -7.53 21.66 4.87
CA VAL A 443 -6.35 22.19 5.56
C VAL A 443 -5.40 22.82 4.54
N GLN A 444 -5.10 24.11 4.69
CA GLN A 444 -4.03 24.79 3.97
C GLN A 444 -2.84 24.99 4.90
N HIS A 445 -1.65 24.84 4.35
CA HIS A 445 -0.41 24.96 5.10
C HIS A 445 0.37 26.17 4.58
N GLN A 446 0.90 26.98 5.50
CA GLN A 446 1.76 28.12 5.18
C GLN A 446 2.98 28.11 6.11
N GLY A 447 4.18 28.25 5.57
CA GLY A 447 5.40 28.38 6.38
C GLY A 447 5.91 27.09 7.03
N LEU A 448 5.28 25.92 6.80
CA LEU A 448 5.68 24.67 7.47
C LEU A 448 7.08 24.18 7.09
N GLU A 449 7.61 24.64 5.95
CA GLU A 449 9.00 24.43 5.52
C GLU A 449 10.03 25.05 6.48
N ARG A 450 9.60 25.96 7.37
CA ARG A 450 10.45 26.56 8.41
C ARG A 450 10.67 25.63 9.60
N ILE A 451 9.88 24.56 9.72
CA ILE A 451 10.05 23.57 10.78
C ILE A 451 11.27 22.70 10.43
N PRO A 452 12.29 22.62 11.31
CA PRO A 452 13.52 21.91 11.00
C PRO A 452 13.27 20.41 10.80
N GLU A 453 13.83 19.87 9.71
CA GLU A 453 13.71 18.45 9.38
C GLU A 453 14.47 17.57 10.39
N GLU A 454 15.51 18.10 11.03
CA GLU A 454 16.32 17.46 12.06
C GLU A 454 16.62 18.41 13.23
N GLY A 455 16.95 17.85 14.40
CA GLY A 455 17.24 18.63 15.60
C GLY A 455 16.01 19.00 16.43
N ALA A 456 16.26 19.44 17.67
CA ALA A 456 15.24 19.73 18.67
C ALA A 456 14.60 21.11 18.44
N ALA A 457 13.28 21.19 18.60
CA ALA A 457 12.57 22.47 18.67
C ALA A 457 11.25 22.32 19.43
N VAL A 458 10.79 23.43 20.02
CA VAL A 458 9.47 23.51 20.64
C VAL A 458 8.49 24.19 19.67
N LEU A 459 7.37 23.53 19.38
CA LEU A 459 6.26 24.11 18.65
C LEU A 459 5.26 24.68 19.66
N VAL A 460 4.87 25.94 19.47
CA VAL A 460 3.92 26.62 20.34
C VAL A 460 2.70 27.02 19.52
N CYS A 461 1.50 26.54 19.88
CA CYS A 461 0.28 26.79 19.11
C CYS A 461 -0.87 27.25 20.00
N ASN A 462 -1.83 27.99 19.42
CA ASN A 462 -3.13 28.24 20.03
C ASN A 462 -3.98 26.96 20.12
N HIS A 463 -4.89 26.88 21.09
CA HIS A 463 -5.71 25.70 21.37
C HIS A 463 -7.22 25.94 21.19
N VAL A 464 -7.73 25.59 20.02
CA VAL A 464 -9.10 25.88 19.57
C VAL A 464 -10.00 24.65 19.58
N SER A 465 -9.44 23.45 19.33
CA SER A 465 -10.22 22.23 19.13
C SER A 465 -9.54 20.96 19.67
N PHE A 466 -10.34 19.94 20.00
CA PHE A 466 -9.83 18.61 20.37
C PHE A 466 -9.02 17.93 19.26
N VAL A 467 -9.11 18.39 18.01
CA VAL A 467 -8.37 17.84 16.86
C VAL A 467 -7.10 18.63 16.51
N ASP A 468 -6.74 19.67 17.26
CA ASP A 468 -5.58 20.53 16.97
C ASP A 468 -4.29 19.72 16.81
N ALA A 469 -4.01 18.83 17.77
CA ALA A 469 -2.84 17.96 17.75
C ALA A 469 -2.81 17.02 16.54
N LEU A 470 -3.97 16.52 16.09
CA LEU A 470 -4.08 15.66 14.92
C LEU A 470 -3.78 16.44 13.63
N LEU A 471 -4.31 17.67 13.50
CA LEU A 471 -4.07 18.52 12.34
C LEU A 471 -2.60 18.94 12.25
N ILE A 472 -1.99 19.36 13.35
CA ILE A 472 -0.56 19.69 13.41
C ILE A 472 0.28 18.44 13.10
N GLY A 473 -0.01 17.31 13.75
CA GLY A 473 0.72 16.06 13.55
C GLY A 473 0.61 15.51 12.11
N GLY A 474 -0.48 15.80 11.42
CA GLY A 474 -0.67 15.47 10.01
C GLY A 474 0.08 16.37 9.04
N ALA A 475 0.17 17.65 9.37
CA ALA A 475 0.76 18.67 8.52
C ALA A 475 2.29 18.70 8.62
N VAL A 476 2.84 18.49 9.81
CA VAL A 476 4.29 18.49 10.06
C VAL A 476 4.93 17.21 9.51
N ARG A 477 6.07 17.36 8.81
CA ARG A 477 6.72 16.28 8.04
C ARG A 477 7.40 15.20 8.91
N ARG A 478 7.68 15.50 10.18
CA ARG A 478 8.33 14.59 11.12
C ARG A 478 7.49 14.43 12.39
N PRO A 479 7.70 13.36 13.19
CA PRO A 479 6.92 13.11 14.40
C PRO A 479 6.97 14.28 15.39
N VAL A 480 5.81 14.65 15.94
CA VAL A 480 5.66 15.69 16.95
C VAL A 480 5.16 15.06 18.26
N ARG A 481 5.84 15.36 19.38
CA ARG A 481 5.47 14.90 20.72
C ARG A 481 4.57 15.93 21.37
N PHE A 482 3.27 15.62 21.44
CA PHE A 482 2.29 16.55 21.99
C PHE A 482 2.19 16.43 23.51
N VAL A 483 2.28 17.56 24.19
CA VAL A 483 1.92 17.66 25.61
C VAL A 483 0.40 17.72 25.72
N MET A 484 -0.20 16.81 26.50
CA MET A 484 -1.65 16.68 26.59
C MET A 484 -2.12 16.38 28.01
N TYR A 485 -3.36 16.75 28.31
CA TYR A 485 -3.93 16.54 29.64
C TYR A 485 -4.02 15.05 30.00
N TYR A 486 -3.49 14.67 31.16
CA TYR A 486 -3.28 13.27 31.54
C TYR A 486 -4.57 12.43 31.61
N LYS A 487 -5.74 13.03 31.94
CA LYS A 487 -7.02 12.29 31.94
C LYS A 487 -7.45 11.89 30.53
N ILE A 488 -7.22 12.74 29.53
CA ILE A 488 -7.48 12.42 28.12
C ILE A 488 -6.49 11.36 27.64
N TYR A 489 -5.22 11.51 28.03
CA TYR A 489 -4.18 10.52 27.75
C TYR A 489 -4.55 9.13 28.30
N ASN A 490 -5.22 9.05 29.45
CA ASN A 490 -5.61 7.80 30.10
C ASN A 490 -6.97 7.24 29.65
N LEU A 491 -7.63 7.83 28.64
CA LEU A 491 -8.88 7.27 28.12
C LEU A 491 -8.66 5.85 27.56
N PRO A 492 -9.54 4.88 27.87
CA PRO A 492 -9.41 3.52 27.38
C PRO A 492 -9.43 3.51 25.85
N VAL A 493 -8.70 2.55 25.25
CA VAL A 493 -8.45 2.43 23.80
C VAL A 493 -7.52 3.52 23.24
N LEU A 494 -7.78 4.80 23.52
CA LEU A 494 -6.98 5.93 23.02
C LEU A 494 -5.61 6.05 23.69
N ASN A 495 -5.50 5.65 24.96
CA ASN A 495 -4.23 5.65 25.69
C ASN A 495 -3.11 4.92 24.94
N PHE A 496 -3.45 3.80 24.32
CA PHE A 496 -2.50 3.01 23.54
C PHE A 496 -1.96 3.79 22.34
N ILE A 497 -2.83 4.54 21.66
CA ILE A 497 -2.48 5.39 20.52
C ILE A 497 -1.57 6.53 20.99
N PHE A 498 -2.00 7.28 22.01
CA PHE A 498 -1.24 8.42 22.54
C PHE A 498 0.14 8.02 23.07
N ARG A 499 0.22 6.91 23.82
CA ARG A 499 1.49 6.38 24.32
C ARG A 499 2.45 6.05 23.18
N THR A 500 1.95 5.41 22.12
CA THR A 500 2.78 5.02 20.97
C THR A 500 3.16 6.21 20.09
N ALA A 501 2.32 7.24 20.03
CA ALA A 501 2.64 8.53 19.43
C ALA A 501 3.72 9.30 20.21
N GLY A 502 4.08 8.85 21.41
CA GLY A 502 5.00 9.56 22.31
C GLY A 502 4.38 10.82 22.92
N ALA A 503 3.05 10.89 23.04
CA ALA A 503 2.38 11.99 23.72
C ALA A 503 2.82 12.05 25.20
N ILE A 504 2.90 13.27 25.73
CA ILE A 504 3.43 13.57 27.05
C ILE A 504 2.25 13.94 27.95
N PRO A 505 1.79 13.05 28.85
CA PRO A 505 0.73 13.39 29.80
C PRO A 505 1.21 14.46 30.77
N ILE A 506 0.43 15.52 30.94
CA ILE A 506 0.68 16.60 31.91
C ILE A 506 -0.56 16.84 32.78
N ALA A 507 -0.32 17.20 34.03
CA ALA A 507 -1.32 17.66 34.99
C ALA A 507 -1.02 19.10 35.43
N GLY A 508 -1.97 19.80 36.02
CA GLY A 508 -1.67 21.07 36.69
C GLY A 508 -0.73 20.86 37.89
N ARG A 509 0.17 21.81 38.18
CA ARG A 509 1.11 21.72 39.32
C ARG A 509 0.41 21.48 40.66
N SER A 510 -0.77 22.07 40.85
CA SER A 510 -1.60 21.89 42.04
C SER A 510 -2.49 20.63 42.01
N GLU A 511 -2.65 20.00 40.85
CA GLU A 511 -3.49 18.82 40.67
C GLU A 511 -2.70 17.54 40.93
N ASP A 512 -1.52 17.41 40.30
CA ASP A 512 -0.62 16.28 40.50
C ASP A 512 0.81 16.71 40.18
N LEU A 513 1.59 16.96 41.25
CA LEU A 513 2.97 17.42 41.14
C LEU A 513 3.89 16.37 40.50
N LEU A 514 3.65 15.07 40.76
CA LEU A 514 4.48 13.99 40.23
C LEU A 514 4.29 13.87 38.72
N THR A 515 3.04 13.87 38.24
CA THR A 515 2.74 13.85 36.80
C THR A 515 3.25 15.13 36.12
N TYR A 516 3.12 16.29 36.77
CA TYR A 516 3.66 17.55 36.27
C TYR A 516 5.19 17.48 36.08
N ASP A 517 5.96 17.08 37.09
CA ASP A 517 7.42 17.00 36.99
C ASP A 517 7.90 15.89 36.04
N ALA A 518 7.19 14.76 35.99
CA ALA A 518 7.44 13.70 35.02
C ALA A 518 7.27 14.18 33.58
N ALA A 519 6.27 15.05 33.31
CA ALA A 519 6.06 15.63 31.99
C ALA A 519 7.27 16.48 31.55
N PHE A 520 7.78 17.36 32.40
CA PHE A 520 8.95 18.19 32.08
C PHE A 520 10.22 17.36 31.88
N LYS A 521 10.42 16.32 32.70
CA LYS A 521 11.51 15.36 32.48
C LYS A 521 11.40 14.69 31.11
N LYS A 522 10.19 14.26 30.73
CA LYS A 522 9.95 13.62 29.43
C LYS A 522 10.15 14.58 28.26
N ILE A 523 9.75 15.84 28.40
CA ILE A 523 10.01 16.90 27.42
C ILE A 523 11.52 17.04 27.21
N ALA A 524 12.30 17.15 28.30
CA ALA A 524 13.75 17.25 28.21
C ALA A 524 14.39 16.03 27.53
N GLU A 525 13.93 14.80 27.85
CA GLU A 525 14.40 13.57 27.17
C GLU A 525 14.16 13.62 25.65
N TYR A 526 12.98 14.04 25.21
CA TYR A 526 12.65 14.11 23.79
C TYR A 526 13.40 15.23 23.05
N LEU A 527 13.53 16.40 23.68
CA LEU A 527 14.33 17.49 23.12
C LEU A 527 15.81 17.09 23.03
N ALA A 528 16.37 16.44 24.04
CA ALA A 528 17.74 15.92 24.00
C ALA A 528 17.94 14.86 22.90
N ALA A 529 16.90 14.08 22.59
CA ALA A 529 16.87 13.15 21.46
C ALA A 529 16.68 13.82 20.10
N GLY A 530 16.62 15.16 20.04
CA GLY A 530 16.46 15.92 18.81
C GLY A 530 15.04 15.90 18.25
N GLU A 531 14.02 15.63 19.06
CA GLU A 531 12.63 15.57 18.62
C GLU A 531 11.89 16.91 18.72
N LEU A 532 10.75 17.01 18.03
CA LEU A 532 9.84 18.16 18.14
C LEU A 532 8.87 17.93 19.30
N VAL A 533 8.77 18.91 20.21
CA VAL A 533 7.75 18.91 21.26
C VAL A 533 6.75 20.02 20.99
N CYS A 534 5.46 19.69 20.89
CA CYS A 534 4.40 20.68 20.71
C CYS A 534 3.64 20.90 22.01
N ILE A 535 3.48 22.17 22.37
CA ILE A 535 2.69 22.59 23.52
C ILE A 535 1.61 23.59 23.12
N PHE A 536 0.54 23.57 23.90
CA PHE A 536 -0.54 24.55 23.86
C PHE A 536 -0.48 25.37 25.16
N PRO A 537 0.23 26.51 25.20
CA PRO A 537 0.58 27.17 26.46
C PRO A 537 -0.62 27.73 27.23
N GLU A 538 -1.77 27.87 26.60
CA GLU A 538 -3.06 28.21 27.22
C GLU A 538 -3.46 27.16 28.29
N GLY A 539 -3.08 25.90 28.08
CA GLY A 539 -3.34 24.77 28.97
C GLY A 539 -4.82 24.39 29.10
N LYS A 540 -5.69 24.98 28.29
CA LYS A 540 -7.12 24.68 28.12
C LYS A 540 -7.53 25.09 26.72
N LEU A 541 -8.64 24.54 26.24
CA LEU A 541 -9.27 24.99 25.00
C LEU A 541 -9.92 26.36 25.21
N THR A 542 -9.80 27.25 24.22
CA THR A 542 -10.49 28.54 24.22
C THR A 542 -12.02 28.37 24.29
N ARG A 543 -12.68 29.33 24.95
CA ARG A 543 -14.15 29.36 25.14
C ARG A 543 -14.85 30.42 24.32
N ASP A 544 -14.09 31.33 23.72
CA ASP A 544 -14.59 32.44 22.90
C ASP A 544 -13.96 32.48 21.49
N GLY A 545 -12.95 31.66 21.24
CA GLY A 545 -12.24 31.59 19.96
C GLY A 545 -11.02 32.51 19.87
N GLU A 546 -10.73 33.26 20.93
CA GLU A 546 -9.50 34.07 21.03
C GLU A 546 -8.36 33.26 21.68
N VAL A 547 -7.13 33.71 21.44
CA VAL A 547 -5.92 33.13 22.04
C VAL A 547 -5.84 33.57 23.50
N ASP A 548 -5.87 32.62 24.43
CA ASP A 548 -5.78 32.90 25.87
C ASP A 548 -4.34 33.19 26.33
N GLU A 549 -4.17 33.55 27.60
CA GLU A 549 -2.88 33.83 28.23
C GLU A 549 -1.97 32.59 28.21
N PHE A 550 -0.72 32.79 27.78
CA PHE A 550 0.29 31.73 27.77
C PHE A 550 0.89 31.54 29.17
N LYS A 551 0.92 30.28 29.63
CA LYS A 551 1.45 29.94 30.97
C LYS A 551 2.98 29.83 30.97
N ALA A 552 3.56 29.97 32.16
CA ALA A 552 5.01 29.85 32.46
C ALA A 552 5.67 28.52 32.07
N GLY A 553 4.91 27.52 31.62
CA GLY A 553 5.45 26.21 31.26
C GLY A 553 6.48 26.28 30.13
N ILE A 554 6.34 27.20 29.18
CA ILE A 554 7.30 27.37 28.09
C ILE A 554 8.67 27.83 28.59
N GLU A 555 8.72 28.82 29.49
CA GLU A 555 9.96 29.32 30.07
C GLU A 555 10.70 28.21 30.83
N ARG A 556 9.99 27.42 31.64
CA ARG A 556 10.59 26.27 32.33
C ARG A 556 11.20 25.24 31.37
N ILE A 557 10.58 25.02 30.20
CA ILE A 557 11.15 24.13 29.16
C ILE A 557 12.46 24.73 28.64
N LEU A 558 12.47 26.01 28.29
CA LEU A 558 13.60 26.72 27.69
C LEU A 558 14.77 26.91 28.65
N ASP A 559 14.50 27.16 29.94
CA ASP A 559 15.51 27.24 31.00
C ASP A 559 16.28 25.93 31.14
N SER A 560 15.58 24.80 30.98
CA SER A 560 16.19 23.46 31.08
C SER A 560 16.78 22.99 29.74
N ASN A 561 16.22 23.44 28.63
CA ASN A 561 16.56 23.01 27.27
C ASN A 561 16.51 24.24 26.34
N PRO A 562 17.61 24.97 26.16
CA PRO A 562 17.64 26.17 25.32
C PRO A 562 17.61 25.77 23.83
N VAL A 563 16.42 25.45 23.34
CA VAL A 563 16.15 25.03 21.96
C VAL A 563 15.30 26.08 21.23
N PRO A 564 15.37 26.15 19.90
CA PRO A 564 14.53 27.07 19.14
C PRO A 564 13.02 26.84 19.34
N VAL A 565 12.25 27.92 19.29
CA VAL A 565 10.78 27.90 19.37
C VAL A 565 10.18 28.33 18.04
N ILE A 566 9.18 27.58 17.57
CA ILE A 566 8.44 27.92 16.34
C ILE A 566 6.97 28.16 16.71
N PRO A 567 6.49 29.40 16.58
CA PRO A 567 5.09 29.73 16.80
C PRO A 567 4.25 29.21 15.63
N LEU A 568 3.14 28.54 15.96
CA LEU A 568 2.13 28.04 15.05
C LEU A 568 0.79 28.71 15.35
N ALA A 569 -0.02 28.89 14.32
CA ALA A 569 -1.41 29.28 14.48
C ALA A 569 -2.34 28.37 13.68
N LEU A 570 -3.37 27.87 14.35
CA LEU A 570 -4.55 27.26 13.75
C LEU A 570 -5.62 28.33 13.56
N GLN A 571 -6.07 28.48 12.32
CA GLN A 571 -7.10 29.43 11.90
C GLN A 571 -8.34 28.68 11.38
N GLY A 572 -9.55 29.18 11.65
CA GLY A 572 -10.78 28.66 11.04
C GLY A 572 -11.40 27.46 11.75
N LEU A 573 -10.92 27.11 12.95
CA LEU A 573 -11.41 25.96 13.72
C LEU A 573 -12.55 26.31 14.68
N TRP A 574 -12.72 27.58 15.03
CA TRP A 574 -13.81 28.03 15.90
C TRP A 574 -15.17 27.87 15.21
N GLY A 575 -16.12 27.20 15.86
CA GLY A 575 -17.42 26.84 15.25
C GLY A 575 -17.46 25.44 14.64
N SER A 576 -16.32 24.72 14.61
CA SER A 576 -16.29 23.31 14.23
C SER A 576 -16.90 22.41 15.32
N PHE A 577 -17.29 21.18 14.94
CA PHE A 577 -17.91 20.20 15.85
C PHE A 577 -17.07 19.92 17.10
N PHE A 578 -15.75 19.96 16.97
CA PHE A 578 -14.80 19.67 18.04
C PHE A 578 -14.33 20.94 18.79
N SER A 579 -15.01 22.08 18.65
CA SER A 579 -14.77 23.32 19.41
C SER A 579 -15.84 23.53 20.48
N TYR A 580 -15.59 24.44 21.44
CA TYR A 580 -16.59 24.84 22.44
C TYR A 580 -17.63 25.85 21.93
N SER A 581 -17.61 26.20 20.65
CA SER A 581 -18.52 27.19 20.09
C SER A 581 -19.99 26.80 20.30
N PRO A 582 -20.85 27.71 20.81
CA PRO A 582 -22.28 27.45 20.96
C PRO A 582 -23.01 27.27 19.62
N GLN A 583 -22.37 27.66 18.50
CA GLN A 583 -22.90 27.51 17.14
C GLN A 583 -22.47 26.20 16.44
N LYS A 584 -21.86 25.26 17.17
CA LYS A 584 -21.40 23.97 16.61
C LYS A 584 -22.54 23.20 15.93
N GLY A 585 -22.27 22.60 14.77
CA GLY A 585 -23.24 21.75 14.08
C GLY A 585 -22.54 20.69 13.24
N PHE A 586 -23.00 19.43 13.33
CA PHE A 586 -22.40 18.26 12.66
C PHE A 586 -22.33 18.42 11.13
N PHE A 587 -23.35 19.07 10.53
CA PHE A 587 -23.42 19.28 9.07
C PHE A 587 -23.18 20.73 8.62
N LYS A 588 -23.06 21.70 9.55
CA LYS A 588 -23.01 23.13 9.18
C LYS A 588 -21.69 23.56 8.54
N ARG A 589 -20.66 22.71 8.58
CA ARG A 589 -19.27 23.09 8.27
C ARG A 589 -18.41 21.93 7.75
N PHE A 590 -19.00 21.01 6.99
CA PHE A 590 -18.20 20.09 6.14
C PHE A 590 -17.30 20.95 5.23
N TRP A 591 -16.02 20.59 5.13
CA TRP A 591 -15.01 21.30 4.34
C TRP A 591 -14.69 22.71 4.85
N SER A 592 -14.72 22.91 6.17
CA SER A 592 -14.24 24.16 6.77
C SER A 592 -12.79 24.40 6.38
N LYS A 593 -12.49 25.60 5.87
CA LYS A 593 -11.13 26.02 5.58
C LYS A 593 -10.39 26.18 6.91
N VAL A 594 -9.36 25.38 7.10
CA VAL A 594 -8.47 25.47 8.26
C VAL A 594 -7.10 25.84 7.74
N ASN A 595 -6.46 26.86 8.29
CA ASN A 595 -5.08 27.15 7.94
C ASN A 595 -4.20 26.80 9.13
N LEU A 596 -3.12 26.06 8.85
CA LEU A 596 -2.00 25.92 9.78
C LEU A 596 -0.85 26.78 9.28
N VAL A 597 -0.52 27.81 10.05
CA VAL A 597 0.50 28.81 9.71
C VAL A 597 1.67 28.67 10.67
N ALA A 598 2.88 28.45 10.16
CA ALA A 598 4.10 28.48 10.94
C ALA A 598 4.83 29.82 10.77
N GLY A 599 5.18 30.43 11.89
CA GLY A 599 6.00 31.62 11.95
C GLY A 599 7.48 31.35 11.75
N GLU A 600 8.28 32.39 11.94
CA GLU A 600 9.74 32.28 11.95
C GLU A 600 10.24 31.62 13.23
N LEU A 601 11.38 30.95 13.11
CA LEU A 601 12.08 30.34 14.24
C LEU A 601 12.61 31.43 15.17
N ILE A 602 12.31 31.30 16.46
CA ILE A 602 12.73 32.22 17.51
C ILE A 602 13.83 31.53 18.34
N PRO A 603 15.01 32.14 18.50
CA PRO A 603 16.05 31.64 19.39
C PRO A 603 15.56 31.54 20.84
N ALA A 604 16.05 30.55 21.60
CA ALA A 604 15.65 30.35 23.00
C ALA A 604 15.84 31.61 23.87
N THR A 605 16.87 32.41 23.58
CA THR A 605 17.19 33.65 24.31
C THR A 605 16.19 34.78 24.10
N GLU A 606 15.38 34.71 23.04
CA GLU A 606 14.39 35.72 22.66
C GLU A 606 12.95 35.23 22.87
N ALA A 607 12.78 33.97 23.29
CA ALA A 607 11.49 33.32 23.41
C ALA A 607 10.93 33.45 24.84
N ASP A 608 10.26 34.57 25.13
CA ASP A 608 9.44 34.72 26.34
C ASP A 608 7.95 34.44 26.06
N ARG A 609 7.18 34.11 27.11
CA ARG A 609 5.77 33.71 26.95
C ARG A 609 4.90 34.79 26.31
N THR A 610 5.16 36.07 26.59
CA THR A 610 4.37 37.21 26.13
C THR A 610 4.67 37.52 24.68
N ALA A 611 5.95 37.50 24.28
CA ALA A 611 6.37 37.60 22.90
C ALA A 611 5.81 36.46 22.05
N LEU A 612 5.84 35.22 22.56
CA LEU A 612 5.26 34.06 21.87
C LEU A 612 3.74 34.18 21.72
N GLN A 613 3.03 34.62 22.76
CA GLN A 613 1.58 34.86 22.68
C GLN A 613 1.25 35.93 21.64
N ALA A 614 1.98 37.03 21.61
CA ALA A 614 1.81 38.09 20.62
C ALA A 614 2.05 37.57 19.19
N ARG A 615 3.11 36.77 18.99
CA ARG A 615 3.44 36.19 17.68
C ARG A 615 2.39 35.19 17.21
N VAL A 616 1.93 34.29 18.07
CA VAL A 616 0.84 33.34 17.75
C VAL A 616 -0.47 34.10 17.46
N SER A 617 -0.78 35.14 18.22
CA SER A 617 -1.97 35.97 18.00
C SER A 617 -1.91 36.69 16.65
N GLN A 618 -0.74 37.23 16.29
CA GLN A 618 -0.50 37.85 14.99
C GLN A 618 -0.65 36.84 13.85
N LEU A 619 -0.09 35.63 13.99
CA LEU A 619 -0.22 34.56 13.00
C LEU A 619 -1.67 34.09 12.86
N ARG A 620 -2.44 34.02 13.95
CA ARG A 620 -3.85 33.62 13.95
C ARG A 620 -4.73 34.68 13.26
N GLY A 621 -4.44 35.97 13.46
CA GLY A 621 -5.15 37.06 12.79
C GLY A 621 -6.65 37.08 13.15
N GLU A 622 -7.51 37.48 12.22
CA GLU A 622 -8.97 37.57 12.48
C GLU A 622 -9.72 36.25 12.22
N LEU A 623 -9.05 35.25 11.64
CA LEU A 623 -9.64 33.97 11.26
C LEU A 623 -9.69 33.02 12.46
N ARG A 624 -10.79 33.09 13.22
CA ARG A 624 -11.11 32.20 14.35
C ARG A 624 -11.43 30.77 13.91
#